data_AF-A0A442IXR6-F1
#
_entry.id   AF-A0A442IXR6-F1
#
_cell.length_a   1.000
_cell.length_b   1.000
_cell.length_c   1.000
_cell.angle_alpha   90.00
_cell.angle_beta   90.00
_cell.angle_gamma   90.00
#
_symmetry.space_group_name_H-M   'P 1'
#
loop_
_entity.id
_entity.type
_entity.pdbx_description
1 polymer ?
#
loop_
_entity_poly.entity_id
_entity_poly.type
_entity_poly.pdbx_seq_one_letter_code
_entity_poly.pdbx_strand_id
1 'polypeptide(L)'
;MALEKTDKKTIGVTAGNERVLTALASAGRFNTDIDAAKFAMAHAIDQGVSRGTTDGAGTKWNVGSFDGDGALKAVIEALYPDEIYPYRLVEHLINEGLRLLDKGDNLPPDVAGVVLAASQAEVEPVARRTEESLI
;
A
#
# COMPACT_ATOMS: atom_id res chain seq x y z
N MET A 1 5.58 -19.94 28.45
CA MET A 1 6.51 -18.83 28.23
C MET A 1 6.45 -18.49 26.75
N ALA A 2 5.65 -17.49 26.37
CA ALA A 2 5.57 -17.06 24.98
C ALA A 2 6.89 -16.33 24.67
N LEU A 3 7.61 -16.78 23.62
CA LEU A 3 8.67 -15.97 23.03
C LEU A 3 8.01 -14.66 22.61
N GLU A 4 8.34 -13.54 23.25
CA GLU A 4 8.05 -12.23 22.69
C GLU A 4 8.75 -12.16 21.33
N LYS A 5 7.99 -12.43 20.27
CA LYS A 5 8.47 -12.20 18.91
C LYS A 5 8.68 -10.70 18.83
N THR A 6 9.92 -10.27 18.71
CA THR A 6 10.21 -8.87 18.40
C THR A 6 9.80 -8.60 16.95
N ASP A 7 9.38 -7.36 16.69
CA ASP A 7 9.02 -6.94 15.35
C ASP A 7 10.23 -6.99 14.39
N LYS A 8 9.97 -6.85 13.10
CA LYS A 8 11.01 -6.86 12.07
C LYS A 8 11.90 -5.64 12.19
N LYS A 9 13.19 -5.85 11.94
CA LYS A 9 14.20 -4.78 11.80
C LYS A 9 14.51 -4.45 10.35
N THR A 10 13.92 -5.20 9.42
CA THR A 10 14.08 -5.06 7.98
C THR A 10 12.73 -5.15 7.29
N ILE A 11 12.61 -4.47 6.16
CA ILE A 11 11.46 -4.52 5.27
C ILE A 11 11.91 -5.20 3.97
N GLY A 12 11.11 -6.16 3.53
CA GLY A 12 11.37 -6.93 2.32
C GLY A 12 10.29 -6.81 1.25
N VAL A 13 10.67 -7.22 0.05
CA VAL A 13 9.78 -7.31 -1.10
C VAL A 13 9.89 -8.72 -1.66
N THR A 14 8.76 -9.31 -2.07
CA THR A 14 8.77 -10.62 -2.71
C THR A 14 9.43 -10.54 -4.09
N ALA A 15 10.04 -11.64 -4.54
CA ALA A 15 10.68 -11.68 -5.86
C ALA A 15 9.73 -11.30 -7.02
N GLY A 16 8.45 -11.62 -6.91
CA GLY A 16 7.44 -11.23 -7.91
C GLY A 16 7.19 -9.72 -7.96
N ASN A 17 7.25 -9.05 -6.80
CA ASN A 17 6.96 -7.63 -6.67
C ASN A 17 8.17 -6.72 -6.97
N GLU A 18 9.40 -7.26 -6.96
CA GLU A 18 10.61 -6.49 -7.28
C GLU A 18 10.54 -5.84 -8.67
N ARG A 19 9.94 -6.52 -9.65
CA ARG A 19 9.75 -5.99 -11.01
C ARG A 19 8.87 -4.74 -10.98
N VAL A 20 7.75 -4.80 -10.26
CA VAL A 20 6.77 -3.71 -10.15
C VAL A 20 7.38 -2.52 -9.44
N LEU A 21 8.07 -2.76 -8.32
CA LEU A 21 8.76 -1.73 -7.57
C LEU A 21 9.82 -1.02 -8.44
N THR A 22 10.63 -1.80 -9.15
CA THR A 22 11.65 -1.25 -10.07
C THR A 22 11.00 -0.42 -11.17
N ALA A 23 9.87 -0.88 -11.73
CA ALA A 23 9.15 -0.15 -12.77
C ALA A 23 8.55 1.17 -12.23
N LEU A 24 8.00 1.18 -11.01
CA LEU A 24 7.51 2.38 -10.34
C LEU A 24 8.62 3.41 -10.12
N ALA A 25 9.76 2.98 -9.59
CA ALA A 25 10.90 3.86 -9.36
C ALA A 25 11.48 4.39 -10.69
N SER A 26 11.61 3.51 -11.69
CA SER A 26 12.16 3.85 -13.01
C SER A 26 11.22 4.72 -13.86
N ALA A 27 9.92 4.76 -13.55
CA ALA A 27 8.99 5.67 -14.20
C ALA A 27 9.29 7.15 -13.94
N GLY A 28 10.27 7.45 -13.07
CA GLY A 28 10.74 8.82 -12.79
C GLY A 28 9.77 9.64 -11.96
N ARG A 29 8.76 9.00 -11.36
CA ARG A 29 7.72 9.65 -10.53
C ARG A 29 8.03 9.62 -9.03
N PHE A 30 9.04 8.85 -8.64
CA PHE A 30 9.51 8.74 -7.26
C PHE A 30 11.00 9.06 -7.19
N ASN A 31 11.42 9.72 -6.12
CA ASN A 31 12.82 10.05 -5.90
C ASN A 31 13.63 8.81 -5.50
N THR A 32 12.99 7.86 -4.80
CA THR A 32 13.61 6.63 -4.32
C THR A 32 12.66 5.44 -4.40
N ASP A 33 13.21 4.22 -4.42
CA ASP A 33 12.41 3.00 -4.29
C ASP A 33 11.62 2.95 -2.96
N ILE A 34 12.13 3.60 -1.90
CA ILE A 34 11.44 3.70 -0.61
C ILE A 34 10.15 4.51 -0.76
N ASP A 35 10.18 5.62 -1.49
CA ASP A 35 8.99 6.44 -1.73
C ASP A 35 7.95 5.67 -2.55
N ALA A 36 8.39 4.93 -3.58
CA ALA A 36 7.53 4.06 -4.36
C ALA A 36 6.88 2.96 -3.50
N ALA A 37 7.64 2.34 -2.58
CA ALA A 37 7.13 1.33 -1.67
C ALA A 37 6.12 1.91 -0.67
N LYS A 38 6.39 3.08 -0.09
CA LYS A 38 5.45 3.80 0.80
C LYS A 38 4.16 4.17 0.06
N PHE A 39 4.26 4.58 -1.20
CA PHE A 39 3.09 4.82 -2.03
C PHE A 39 2.28 3.54 -2.24
N ALA A 40 2.93 2.42 -2.58
CA ALA A 40 2.25 1.13 -2.72
C ALA A 40 1.53 0.73 -1.42
N MET A 41 2.18 0.91 -0.26
CA MET A 41 1.57 0.69 1.05
C MET A 41 0.32 1.55 1.25
N ALA A 42 0.40 2.86 0.96
CA ALA A 42 -0.74 3.76 1.07
C ALA A 42 -1.89 3.34 0.14
N HIS A 43 -1.57 2.90 -1.08
CA HIS A 43 -2.57 2.38 -2.00
C HIS A 43 -3.25 1.11 -1.47
N ALA A 44 -2.51 0.18 -0.85
CA ALA A 44 -3.12 -0.99 -0.21
C ALA A 44 -4.08 -0.61 0.92
N ILE A 45 -3.71 0.37 1.74
CA ILE A 45 -4.57 0.89 2.82
C ILE A 45 -5.85 1.50 2.24
N ASP A 46 -5.72 2.35 1.22
CA ASP A 46 -6.83 3.00 0.53
C ASP A 46 -7.80 1.98 -0.10
N GLN A 47 -7.27 0.89 -0.66
CA GLN A 47 -8.06 -0.22 -1.22
C GLN A 47 -8.64 -1.16 -0.14
N GLY A 48 -8.44 -0.88 1.14
CA GLY A 48 -9.01 -1.65 2.24
C GLY A 48 -8.40 -3.05 2.40
N VAL A 49 -7.13 -3.23 2.01
CA VAL A 49 -6.42 -4.50 2.19
C VAL A 49 -6.43 -4.89 3.67
N SER A 50 -6.79 -6.15 3.93
CA SER A 50 -6.84 -6.70 5.29
C SER A 50 -5.44 -6.84 5.89
N ARG A 51 -5.37 -6.81 7.22
CA ARG A 51 -4.13 -7.07 7.95
C ARG A 51 -3.61 -8.48 7.67
N GLY A 52 -2.29 -8.62 7.64
CA GLY A 52 -1.66 -9.90 7.35
C GLY A 52 -0.14 -9.86 7.47
N THR A 53 0.48 -10.93 6.98
CA THR A 53 1.93 -11.09 6.90
C THR A 53 2.31 -11.58 5.52
N THR A 54 3.50 -11.20 5.05
CA THR A 54 4.03 -11.68 3.78
C THR A 54 5.14 -12.69 4.01
N ASP A 55 5.01 -13.85 3.36
CA ASP A 55 6.04 -14.87 3.34
C ASP A 55 6.94 -14.74 2.10
N GLY A 56 8.19 -15.18 2.21
CA GLY A 56 9.14 -15.20 1.09
C GLY A 56 9.64 -13.81 0.63
N ALA A 57 9.39 -12.75 1.39
CA ALA A 57 9.96 -11.43 1.12
C ALA A 57 11.48 -11.42 1.39
N GLY A 58 12.26 -11.04 0.38
CA GLY A 58 13.70 -10.82 0.53
C GLY A 58 13.95 -9.47 1.19
N THR A 59 14.88 -9.40 2.16
CA THR A 59 15.26 -8.14 2.82
C THR A 59 15.77 -7.13 1.79
N LYS A 60 15.17 -5.94 1.75
CA LYS A 60 15.58 -4.84 0.85
C LYS A 60 16.09 -3.62 1.61
N TRP A 61 15.48 -3.29 2.76
CA TRP A 61 15.90 -2.15 3.59
C TRP A 61 15.94 -2.51 5.07
N ASN A 62 16.81 -1.81 5.81
CA ASN A 62 16.71 -1.74 7.27
C ASN A 62 15.60 -0.75 7.66
N VAL A 63 14.86 -1.03 8.73
CA VAL A 63 13.80 -0.14 9.24
C VAL A 63 14.33 1.24 9.55
N GLY A 64 15.53 1.37 10.13
CA GLY A 64 16.12 2.67 10.43
C GLY A 64 16.40 3.55 9.21
N SER A 65 16.49 2.97 8.00
CA SER A 65 16.58 3.74 6.74
C SER A 65 15.20 3.98 6.12
N PHE A 66 14.26 3.04 6.32
CA PHE A 66 12.92 3.10 5.75
C PHE A 66 11.99 4.06 6.51
N ASP A 67 12.13 4.08 7.83
CA ASP A 67 11.29 4.78 8.81
C ASP A 67 12.18 5.33 9.94
N GLY A 68 13.18 6.14 9.58
CA GLY A 68 14.20 6.61 10.51
C GLY A 68 13.69 7.50 11.64
N ASP A 69 12.54 8.15 11.45
CA ASP A 69 11.87 8.98 12.45
C ASP A 69 10.72 8.26 13.18
N GLY A 70 10.37 7.04 12.76
CA GLY A 70 9.28 6.26 13.34
C GLY A 70 7.89 6.75 12.95
N ALA A 71 7.76 7.71 12.03
CA ALA A 71 6.46 8.27 11.66
C ALA A 71 5.55 7.22 11.01
N LEU A 72 6.12 6.32 10.21
CA LEU A 72 5.35 5.25 9.57
C LEU A 72 4.79 4.27 10.59
N LYS A 73 5.60 3.89 11.58
CA LYS A 73 5.15 3.07 12.71
C LYS A 73 3.98 3.73 13.43
N ALA A 74 4.07 5.01 13.75
CA ALA A 74 3.01 5.74 14.42
C ALA A 74 1.70 5.78 13.60
N VAL A 75 1.79 5.95 12.27
CA VAL A 75 0.63 5.89 11.38
C VAL A 75 -0.02 4.52 11.42
N ILE A 76 0.76 3.44 11.32
CA ILE A 76 0.22 2.07 11.37
C ILE A 76 -0.42 1.76 12.71
N GLU A 77 0.21 2.16 13.82
CA GLU A 77 -0.36 1.97 15.16
C GLU A 77 -1.65 2.79 15.36
N ALA A 78 -1.79 3.95 14.71
CA ALA A 78 -3.02 4.74 14.75
C ALA A 78 -4.16 4.14 13.90
N LEU A 79 -3.84 3.61 12.72
CA LEU A 79 -4.83 3.00 11.80
C LEU A 79 -5.22 1.58 12.24
N TYR A 80 -4.30 0.86 12.88
CA TYR A 80 -4.47 -0.53 13.31
C TYR A 80 -4.07 -0.67 14.79
N PRO A 81 -4.92 -0.22 15.72
CA PRO A 81 -4.57 -0.15 17.15
C PRO A 81 -4.29 -1.52 17.81
N ASP A 82 -4.78 -2.60 17.22
CA ASP A 82 -4.55 -3.96 17.69
C ASP A 82 -3.32 -4.63 17.01
N GLU A 83 -2.49 -3.88 16.28
CA GLU A 83 -1.28 -4.41 15.66
C GLU A 83 -0.10 -4.38 16.62
N ILE A 84 0.47 -5.56 16.87
CA ILE A 84 1.60 -5.74 17.80
C ILE A 84 2.93 -5.68 17.02
N TYR A 85 2.89 -5.90 15.70
CA TYR A 85 4.04 -5.94 14.81
C TYR A 85 3.87 -4.98 13.62
N PRO A 86 3.92 -3.65 13.86
CA PRO A 86 3.67 -2.66 12.82
C PRO A 86 4.56 -2.84 11.59
N TYR A 87 5.84 -3.20 11.73
CA TYR A 87 6.72 -3.38 10.57
C TYR A 87 6.47 -4.66 9.78
N ARG A 88 5.90 -5.70 10.40
CA ARG A 88 5.36 -6.85 9.64
C ARG A 88 4.16 -6.44 8.80
N LEU A 89 3.27 -5.62 9.36
CA LEU A 89 2.11 -5.13 8.64
C LEU A 89 2.52 -4.15 7.52
N VAL A 90 3.50 -3.27 7.75
CA VAL A 90 4.10 -2.42 6.71
C VAL A 90 4.60 -3.27 5.54
N GLU A 91 5.40 -4.30 5.81
CA GLU A 91 5.90 -5.19 4.76
C GLU A 91 4.75 -5.87 4.00
N HIS A 92 3.71 -6.30 4.71
CA HIS A 92 2.54 -6.91 4.11
C HIS A 92 1.82 -5.96 3.15
N LEU A 93 1.47 -4.77 3.64
CA LEU A 93 0.76 -3.74 2.87
C LEU A 93 1.57 -3.25 1.66
N ILE A 94 2.90 -3.14 1.77
CA ILE A 94 3.76 -2.84 0.62
C ILE A 94 3.61 -3.91 -0.45
N ASN A 95 3.70 -5.19 -0.08
CA ASN A 95 3.64 -6.28 -1.04
C ASN A 95 2.26 -6.45 -1.66
N GLU A 96 1.18 -6.26 -0.90
CA GLU A 96 -0.17 -6.23 -1.45
C GLU A 96 -0.39 -5.02 -2.35
N GLY A 97 0.11 -3.85 -1.98
CA GLY A 97 0.04 -2.64 -2.79
C GLY A 97 0.75 -2.78 -4.13
N LEU A 98 1.96 -3.35 -4.12
CA LEU A 98 2.70 -3.65 -5.35
C LEU A 98 1.94 -4.67 -6.22
N ARG A 99 1.33 -5.69 -5.60
CA ARG A 99 0.50 -6.67 -6.31
C ARG A 99 -0.74 -6.04 -6.95
N LEU A 100 -1.39 -5.10 -6.26
CA LEU A 100 -2.56 -4.37 -6.78
C LEU A 100 -2.18 -3.44 -7.95
N LEU A 101 -0.98 -2.86 -7.91
CA LEU A 101 -0.45 -2.01 -8.96
C LEU A 101 0.04 -2.80 -10.20
N ASP A 102 0.26 -4.11 -10.07
CA ASP A 102 0.68 -4.95 -11.19
C ASP A 102 -0.50 -5.24 -12.12
N LYS A 103 -0.49 -4.63 -13.30
CA LYS A 103 -1.48 -4.88 -14.36
C LYS A 103 -1.14 -6.13 -15.19
N GLY A 104 -0.01 -6.79 -14.96
CA GLY A 104 0.42 -7.97 -15.70
C GLY A 104 0.77 -7.72 -17.18
N ASP A 105 0.79 -6.46 -17.61
CA ASP A 105 1.01 -6.02 -19.00
C ASP A 105 2.46 -5.59 -19.29
N ASN A 106 3.36 -5.86 -18.34
CA ASN A 106 4.76 -5.44 -18.33
C ASN A 106 5.04 -3.93 -18.31
N LEU A 107 4.01 -3.07 -18.28
CA LEU A 107 4.17 -1.62 -18.22
C LEU A 107 4.39 -1.14 -16.78
N PRO A 108 5.01 0.04 -16.58
CA PRO A 108 5.03 0.69 -15.28
C PRO A 108 3.60 1.02 -14.83
N PRO A 109 3.26 0.84 -13.54
CA PRO A 109 1.91 1.16 -13.06
C PRO A 109 1.56 2.64 -13.27
N ASP A 110 0.30 2.90 -13.64
CA ASP A 110 -0.19 4.28 -13.80
C ASP A 110 -0.52 4.91 -12.44
N VAL A 111 0.50 5.49 -11.82
CA VAL A 111 0.40 6.18 -10.53
C VAL A 111 -0.55 7.39 -10.60
N ALA A 112 -0.61 8.10 -11.73
CA ALA A 112 -1.44 9.30 -11.83
C ALA A 112 -2.92 8.95 -11.91
N GLY A 113 -3.27 7.91 -12.65
CA GLY A 113 -4.64 7.37 -12.69
C GLY A 113 -5.14 6.97 -11.30
N VAL A 114 -4.29 6.35 -10.47
CA VAL A 114 -4.64 5.97 -9.08
C VAL A 114 -4.97 7.20 -8.23
N VAL A 115 -4.13 8.25 -8.27
CA VAL A 115 -4.37 9.47 -7.47
C VAL A 115 -5.60 10.25 -7.96
N LEU A 116 -5.82 10.35 -9.28
CA LEU A 116 -6.96 11.09 -9.80
C LEU A 116 -8.29 10.31 -9.69
N ALA A 117 -8.28 8.98 -9.78
CA ALA A 117 -9.49 8.18 -9.61
C ALA A 117 -10.11 8.33 -8.21
N ALA A 118 -9.28 8.47 -7.17
CA ALA A 118 -9.73 8.74 -5.80
C ALA A 118 -10.57 10.03 -5.69
N SER A 119 -10.41 10.99 -6.61
CA SER A 119 -11.19 12.24 -6.62
C SER A 119 -12.55 12.14 -7.33
N GLN A 120 -12.83 11.05 -8.03
CA GLN A 120 -14.01 10.90 -8.91
C GLN A 120 -15.10 9.98 -8.31
N ALA A 121 -14.83 9.31 -7.19
CA ALA A 121 -15.74 8.30 -6.61
C ALA A 121 -16.95 8.87 -5.83
N GLU A 122 -17.08 10.20 -5.67
CA GLU A 122 -18.16 10.82 -4.87
C GLU A 122 -19.42 11.26 -5.64
N VAL A 123 -19.57 10.95 -6.93
CA VAL A 123 -20.78 11.35 -7.67
C VAL A 123 -21.74 10.18 -7.83
N GLU A 124 -22.48 9.84 -6.77
CA GLU A 124 -23.70 9.05 -6.92
C GLU A 124 -24.72 9.81 -7.79
N PRO A 125 -25.30 9.20 -8.83
CA PRO A 125 -26.34 9.84 -9.60
C PRO A 125 -27.63 9.87 -8.76
N VAL A 126 -28.03 11.06 -8.31
CA VAL A 126 -29.38 11.31 -7.80
C VAL A 126 -30.37 10.87 -8.89
N ALA A 127 -31.01 9.73 -8.67
CA ALA A 127 -32.06 9.22 -9.52
C ALA A 127 -33.21 10.24 -9.53
N ARG A 128 -33.45 10.87 -10.69
CA ARG A 128 -34.63 11.70 -10.91
C ARG A 128 -35.87 10.82 -10.78
N ARG A 129 -36.58 10.90 -9.64
CA ARG A 129 -37.96 10.43 -9.52
C ARG A 129 -38.82 11.25 -10.48
N THR A 130 -39.16 10.63 -11.59
CA THR A 130 -40.28 11.03 -12.44
C THR A 130 -41.52 10.36 -11.86
N GLU A 131 -42.35 11.13 -11.17
CA GLU A 131 -43.74 10.78 -10.93
C GLU A 131 -44.60 11.97 -11.36
N GLU A 132 -44.73 12.11 -12.68
CA GLU A 132 -46.00 12.51 -13.27
C GLU A 132 -47.00 11.39 -12.94
N SER A 133 -47.87 11.62 -11.96
CA SER A 133 -49.22 11.06 -11.96
C SER A 133 -49.98 11.67 -10.79
N LEU A 134 -50.80 12.68 -11.06
CA LEU A 134 -52.17 12.65 -10.56
C LEU A 134 -53.05 13.54 -11.44
N ILE A 135 -54.00 12.86 -12.06
CA ILE A 135 -55.23 13.35 -12.68
C ILE A 135 -56.09 13.99 -11.59
#